data_AF-A0A937MXV6-F1
#
_entry.id   AF-A0A937MXV6-F1
#
_cell.length_a   1.000
_cell.length_b   1.000
_cell.length_c   1.000
_cell.angle_alpha   90.00
_cell.angle_beta   90.00
_cell.angle_gamma   90.00
#
_symmetry.space_group_name_H-M   'P 1'
#
loop_
_entity.id
_entity.type
_entity.pdbx_description
1 polymer ?
#
loop_
_entity_poly.entity_id
_entity_poly.type
_entity_poly.pdbx_seq_one_letter_code
_entity_poly.pdbx_strand_id
1 'polypeptide(L)'
;MIKFPAYAFLTGLYFSTLQFSYLILLQINISSAYLTYMVVTASWLIGSIIGLWLDNLDRNVGVGLGLFCYYSIYALVSNIPFSGFTLILAAVGSCITGLWAGRFFIFILHQYKQVDKTFFHENNGFWVGIVMFFLGFTLLGRQYVFWMPMALAGMLLLKHLWIIGEKNSI
;
A
#
# COMPACT_ATOMS: atom_id res chain seq x y z
N MET A 1 -16.84 11.61 -11.48
CA MET A 1 -15.65 12.42 -11.15
C MET A 1 -15.48 12.41 -9.65
N ILE A 2 -14.54 11.62 -9.13
CA ILE A 2 -14.27 11.61 -7.70
C ILE A 2 -13.29 12.76 -7.40
N LYS A 3 -13.60 13.57 -6.38
CA LYS A 3 -12.80 14.74 -6.00
C LYS A 3 -11.49 14.28 -5.35
N PHE A 4 -10.41 15.03 -5.59
CA PHE A 4 -9.09 14.91 -4.95
C PHE A 4 -9.08 14.32 -3.51
N PRO A 5 -9.92 14.79 -2.58
CA PRO A 5 -10.03 14.23 -1.23
C PRO A 5 -10.23 12.71 -1.17
N ALA A 6 -11.11 12.18 -2.03
CA ALA A 6 -11.42 10.76 -2.00
C ALA A 6 -10.31 9.91 -2.63
N TYR A 7 -9.46 10.50 -3.49
CA TYR A 7 -8.28 9.80 -3.99
C TYR A 7 -7.23 9.63 -2.90
N ALA A 8 -6.94 10.73 -2.18
CA ALA A 8 -6.01 10.71 -1.05
C ALA A 8 -6.52 9.76 0.04
N PHE A 9 -7.81 9.83 0.36
CA PHE A 9 -8.45 8.92 1.30
C PHE A 9 -8.34 7.46 0.89
N LEU A 10 -8.69 7.12 -0.37
CA LEU A 10 -8.57 5.75 -0.86
C LEU A 10 -7.11 5.26 -0.86
N THR A 11 -6.16 6.15 -1.13
CA THR A 11 -4.73 5.83 -1.12
C THR A 11 -4.25 5.48 0.29
N GLY A 12 -4.63 6.24 1.32
CA GLY A 12 -4.30 5.89 2.71
C GLY A 12 -4.98 4.60 3.17
N LEU A 13 -6.22 4.38 2.73
CA LEU A 13 -6.96 3.14 3.00
C LEU A 13 -6.29 1.92 2.34
N TYR A 14 -5.75 2.08 1.13
CA TYR A 14 -4.92 1.08 0.47
C TYR A 14 -3.61 0.81 1.23
N PHE A 15 -2.89 1.84 1.66
CA PHE A 15 -1.63 1.69 2.39
C PHE A 15 -1.79 0.96 3.72
N SER A 16 -2.74 1.39 4.54
CA SER A 16 -3.05 0.70 5.80
C SER A 16 -3.45 -0.75 5.55
N THR A 17 -4.37 -1.01 4.61
CA THR A 17 -4.80 -2.38 4.30
C THR A 17 -3.62 -3.26 3.90
N LEU A 18 -2.71 -2.77 3.04
CA LEU A 18 -1.53 -3.53 2.63
C LEU A 18 -0.54 -3.76 3.76
N GLN A 19 -0.20 -2.73 4.54
CA GLN A 19 0.73 -2.86 5.67
C GLN A 19 0.24 -3.90 6.67
N PHE A 20 -1.03 -3.84 7.05
CA PHE A 20 -1.61 -4.78 8.01
C PHE A 20 -1.83 -6.18 7.39
N SER A 21 -2.11 -6.26 6.09
CA SER A 21 -2.16 -7.54 5.37
C SER A 21 -0.80 -8.23 5.35
N TYR A 22 0.28 -7.49 5.11
CA TYR A 22 1.65 -7.99 5.25
C TYR A 22 1.92 -8.47 6.67
N LEU A 23 1.60 -7.64 7.67
CA LEU A 23 1.83 -7.97 9.07
C LEU A 23 1.13 -9.27 9.49
N ILE A 24 -0.18 -9.39 9.23
CA ILE A 24 -0.94 -10.58 9.62
C ILE A 24 -0.48 -11.81 8.82
N LEU A 25 -0.23 -11.66 7.52
CA LEU A 25 0.25 -12.77 6.69
C LEU A 25 1.57 -13.34 7.23
N LEU A 26 2.54 -12.49 7.56
CA LEU A 26 3.83 -12.93 8.05
C LEU A 26 3.76 -13.43 9.50
N GLN A 27 2.93 -12.81 10.35
CA GLN A 27 2.74 -13.23 11.74
C GLN A 27 2.10 -14.63 11.84
N ILE A 28 1.18 -14.97 10.93
CA ILE A 28 0.56 -16.30 10.89
C ILE A 28 1.56 -17.37 10.46
N ASN A 29 2.54 -17.05 9.61
CA ASN A 29 3.30 -18.07 8.88
C ASN A 29 4.81 -18.08 9.17
N ILE A 30 5.39 -17.10 9.87
CA ILE A 30 6.84 -16.98 9.99
C ILE A 30 7.33 -16.66 11.39
N SER A 31 6.92 -15.53 11.98
CA SER A 31 7.62 -14.96 13.14
C SER A 31 6.70 -14.36 14.20
N SER A 32 7.32 -13.93 15.30
CA SER A 32 6.65 -13.21 16.37
C SER A 32 6.09 -11.87 15.89
N ALA A 33 5.04 -11.39 16.58
CA ALA A 33 4.38 -10.14 16.25
C ALA A 33 5.35 -8.96 16.22
N TYR A 34 6.27 -8.89 17.20
CA TYR A 34 7.22 -7.79 17.32
C TYR A 34 8.21 -7.72 16.15
N LEU A 35 8.86 -8.84 15.82
CA LEU A 35 9.84 -8.86 14.73
C LEU A 35 9.18 -8.54 13.39
N THR A 36 8.01 -9.13 13.15
CA THR A 36 7.23 -8.92 11.92
C THR A 36 6.83 -7.47 11.76
N TYR A 37 6.29 -6.85 12.82
CA TYR A 37 5.91 -5.45 12.82
C TYR A 37 7.11 -4.54 12.52
N MET A 38 8.24 -4.77 13.18
CA MET A 38 9.46 -3.99 12.97
C MET A 38 9.96 -4.11 11.52
N VAL A 39 10.03 -5.33 10.98
CA VAL A 39 10.49 -5.56 9.61
C VAL A 39 9.57 -4.90 8.60
N VAL A 40 8.26 -5.16 8.67
CA VAL A 40 7.30 -4.61 7.70
C VAL A 40 7.30 -3.09 7.75
N THR A 41 7.20 -2.51 8.94
CA THR A 41 7.13 -1.05 9.13
C THR A 41 8.43 -0.36 8.73
N ALA A 42 9.59 -0.85 9.19
CA ALA A 42 10.86 -0.23 8.87
C ALA A 42 11.17 -0.33 7.37
N SER A 43 10.95 -1.50 6.76
CA SER A 43 11.14 -1.67 5.32
C SER A 43 10.20 -0.80 4.51
N TRP A 44 8.93 -0.69 4.92
CA TRP A 44 7.97 0.20 4.26
C TRP A 44 8.43 1.65 4.34
N LEU A 45 8.87 2.12 5.52
CA LEU A 45 9.36 3.50 5.70
C LEU A 45 10.60 3.77 4.85
N ILE A 46 11.54 2.83 4.78
CA ILE A 46 12.71 2.92 3.88
C ILE A 46 12.22 3.06 2.43
N GLY A 47 11.26 2.24 2.02
CA GLY A 47 10.60 2.33 0.72
C GLY A 47 9.97 3.70 0.46
N SER A 48 9.18 4.21 1.40
CA SER A 48 8.57 5.54 1.30
C SER A 48 9.61 6.64 1.15
N ILE A 49 10.72 6.56 1.88
CA ILE A 49 11.83 7.51 1.76
C ILE A 49 12.44 7.42 0.36
N ILE A 50 12.80 6.22 -0.11
CA ILE A 50 13.34 6.00 -1.47
C ILE A 50 12.39 6.53 -2.56
N GLY A 51 11.09 6.31 -2.39
CA GLY A 51 10.04 6.75 -3.30
C GLY A 51 9.99 8.26 -3.53
N LEU A 52 10.53 9.08 -2.60
CA LEU A 52 10.62 10.52 -2.77
C LEU A 52 11.58 10.93 -3.90
N TRP A 53 12.58 10.11 -4.23
CA TRP A 53 13.55 10.44 -5.28
C TRP A 53 13.30 9.74 -6.61
N LEU A 54 12.21 8.97 -6.74
CA LEU A 54 11.88 8.25 -7.96
C LEU A 54 10.98 9.07 -8.88
N ASP A 55 11.57 9.79 -9.82
CA ASP A 55 10.81 10.70 -10.69
C ASP A 55 9.89 10.02 -11.70
N ASN A 56 10.25 8.81 -12.13
CA ASN A 56 9.54 8.06 -13.17
C ASN A 56 8.52 7.04 -12.62
N LEU A 57 8.21 7.08 -11.32
CA LEU A 57 7.26 6.15 -10.73
C LEU A 57 5.84 6.69 -10.86
N ASP A 58 5.17 6.30 -11.94
CA ASP A 58 3.76 6.59 -12.15
C ASP A 58 2.86 5.79 -11.19
N ARG A 59 1.66 6.32 -10.92
CA ARG A 59 0.63 5.64 -10.10
C ARG A 59 0.42 4.19 -10.50
N ASN A 60 0.25 3.94 -11.80
CA ASN A 60 -0.10 2.61 -12.27
C ASN A 60 1.04 1.61 -12.01
N VAL A 61 2.28 2.07 -12.17
CA VAL A 61 3.49 1.28 -11.91
C VAL A 61 3.67 1.09 -10.41
N GLY A 62 3.57 2.16 -9.61
CA GLY A 62 3.73 2.08 -8.15
C GLY A 62 2.69 1.18 -7.48
N VAL A 63 1.41 1.37 -7.77
CA VAL A 63 0.33 0.53 -7.24
C VAL A 63 0.45 -0.90 -7.77
N GLY A 64 0.72 -1.08 -9.06
CA GLY A 64 0.88 -2.40 -9.68
C GLY A 64 2.08 -3.20 -9.12
N LEU A 65 3.23 -2.54 -8.93
CA LEU A 65 4.41 -3.15 -8.32
C LEU A 65 4.14 -3.54 -6.86
N GLY A 66 3.49 -2.68 -6.08
CA GLY A 66 3.11 -3.00 -4.71
C GLY A 66 2.19 -4.23 -4.63
N LEU A 67 1.18 -4.29 -5.50
CA LEU A 67 0.27 -5.43 -5.57
C LEU A 67 0.98 -6.72 -6.00
N PHE A 68 1.84 -6.63 -7.00
CA PHE A 68 2.65 -7.76 -7.47
C PHE A 68 3.57 -8.29 -6.36
N CYS A 69 4.26 -7.39 -5.64
CA CYS A 69 5.11 -7.76 -4.51
C CYS A 69 4.30 -8.42 -3.41
N TYR A 70 3.14 -7.86 -3.06
CA TYR A 70 2.25 -8.43 -2.05
C TYR A 70 1.83 -9.86 -2.39
N TYR A 71 1.33 -10.12 -3.59
CA TYR A 71 0.90 -11.47 -3.96
C TYR A 71 2.04 -12.45 -4.18
N SER A 72 3.21 -11.96 -4.61
CA SER A 72 4.42 -12.79 -4.68
C SER A 72 4.81 -13.29 -3.29
N ILE A 73 4.75 -12.42 -2.28
CA ILE A 73 4.99 -12.80 -0.89
C ILE A 73 3.85 -13.66 -0.34
N TYR A 74 2.59 -13.36 -0.64
CA TYR A 74 1.45 -14.20 -0.27
C TYR A 74 1.62 -15.64 -0.77
N ALA A 75 1.98 -15.80 -2.06
CA ALA A 75 2.23 -17.10 -2.65
C ALA A 75 3.46 -17.79 -2.01
N LEU A 76 4.56 -17.06 -1.85
CA LEU A 76 5.78 -17.59 -1.23
C LEU A 76 5.53 -18.12 0.18
N VAL A 77 4.89 -17.31 1.03
CA VAL A 77 4.61 -17.62 2.43
C VAL A 77 3.60 -18.76 2.56
N SER A 78 2.66 -18.88 1.62
CA SER A 78 1.69 -19.97 1.60
C SER A 78 2.29 -21.31 1.19
N ASN A 79 3.35 -21.31 0.37
CA ASN A 79 4.00 -22.54 -0.11
C ASN A 79 5.24 -22.93 0.71
N ILE A 80 5.93 -21.97 1.32
CA ILE A 80 7.16 -22.18 2.10
C ILE A 80 7.03 -21.46 3.45
N PRO A 81 6.14 -21.90 4.35
CA PRO A 81 5.98 -21.29 5.66
C PRO A 81 7.21 -21.51 6.55
N PHE A 82 7.41 -20.65 7.54
CA PHE A 82 8.45 -20.73 8.58
C PHE A 82 9.91 -20.66 8.11
N SER A 83 10.18 -20.20 6.89
CA SER A 83 11.56 -19.99 6.40
C SER A 83 12.03 -18.56 6.62
N GLY A 84 13.22 -18.38 7.21
CA GLY A 84 13.83 -17.05 7.39
C GLY A 84 14.06 -16.29 6.09
N PHE A 85 14.21 -17.01 4.97
CA PHE A 85 14.33 -16.40 3.64
C PHE A 85 13.06 -15.63 3.23
N THR A 86 11.89 -16.13 3.62
CA THR A 86 10.61 -15.45 3.32
C THR A 86 10.46 -14.12 4.04
N LEU A 87 11.05 -13.98 5.24
CA LEU A 87 11.06 -12.71 5.96
C LEU A 87 11.92 -11.67 5.24
N ILE A 88 13.08 -12.06 4.74
CA ILE A 88 13.97 -11.17 3.97
C ILE A 88 13.27 -10.72 2.68
N LEU A 89 12.67 -11.64 1.94
CA LEU A 89 11.92 -11.29 0.73
C LEU A 89 10.69 -10.43 1.04
N ALA A 90 10.01 -10.68 2.16
CA ALA A 90 8.89 -9.85 2.59
C ALA A 90 9.32 -8.45 2.98
N ALA A 91 10.50 -8.28 3.59
CA ALA A 91 11.10 -6.98 3.85
C ALA A 91 11.34 -6.21 2.54
N VAL A 92 11.94 -6.86 1.54
CA VAL A 92 12.14 -6.28 0.21
C VAL A 92 10.80 -5.94 -0.47
N GLY A 93 9.83 -6.85 -0.42
CA GLY A 93 8.49 -6.61 -0.98
C GLY A 93 7.75 -5.47 -0.29
N SER A 94 7.82 -5.37 1.03
CA SER A 94 7.27 -4.25 1.82
C SER A 94 7.94 -2.92 1.44
N CYS A 95 9.27 -2.93 1.27
CA CYS A 95 10.03 -1.77 0.80
C CYS A 95 9.59 -1.31 -0.59
N ILE A 96 9.50 -2.22 -1.56
CA ILE A 96 9.04 -1.89 -2.93
C ILE A 96 7.60 -1.35 -2.90
N THR A 97 6.73 -1.93 -2.07
CA THR A 97 5.36 -1.47 -1.89
C THR A 97 5.30 -0.06 -1.29
N GLY A 98 6.20 0.26 -0.37
CA GLY A 98 6.34 1.59 0.25
C GLY A 98 6.78 2.68 -0.73
N LEU A 99 7.43 2.35 -1.86
CA LEU A 99 7.87 3.35 -2.85
C LEU A 99 6.73 4.26 -3.30
N TRP A 100 5.53 3.70 -3.53
CA TRP A 100 4.37 4.49 -3.96
C TRP A 100 3.88 5.43 -2.86
N ALA A 101 3.98 5.05 -1.57
CA ALA A 101 3.59 5.92 -0.46
C ALA A 101 4.45 7.19 -0.38
N GLY A 102 5.77 7.06 -0.64
CA GLY A 102 6.66 8.20 -0.80
C GLY A 102 6.28 9.07 -2.00
N ARG A 103 6.22 8.44 -3.19
CA ARG A 103 5.99 9.15 -4.45
C ARG A 103 4.63 9.84 -4.50
N PHE A 104 3.61 9.26 -3.88
CA PHE A 104 2.25 9.78 -3.83
C PHE A 104 2.21 11.25 -3.43
N PHE A 105 2.93 11.65 -2.38
CA PHE A 105 2.95 13.04 -1.93
C PHE A 105 3.55 13.97 -2.98
N ILE A 106 4.66 13.60 -3.61
CA ILE A 106 5.28 14.42 -4.66
C ILE A 106 4.36 14.55 -5.88
N PHE A 107 3.76 13.44 -6.29
CA PHE A 107 2.83 13.40 -7.41
C PHE A 107 1.62 14.33 -7.18
N ILE A 108 1.03 14.25 -5.99
CA ILE A 108 -0.14 15.06 -5.63
C ILE A 108 0.21 16.54 -5.40
N LEU A 109 1.35 16.83 -4.77
CA LEU A 109 1.76 18.19 -4.50
C LEU A 109 1.95 19.01 -5.77
N HIS A 110 2.47 18.40 -6.84
CA HIS A 110 2.56 19.04 -8.15
C HIS A 110 1.19 19.42 -8.72
N GLN A 111 0.14 18.63 -8.47
CA GLN A 111 -1.18 18.84 -9.05
C GLN A 111 -2.06 19.79 -8.22
N TYR A 112 -2.07 19.65 -6.90
CA TYR A 112 -3.08 20.31 -6.04
C TYR A 112 -2.49 21.37 -5.08
N LYS A 113 -1.16 21.50 -4.98
CA LYS A 113 -0.42 22.51 -4.19
C LYS A 113 -0.81 22.68 -2.71
N GLN A 114 -1.68 21.82 -2.15
CA GLN A 114 -2.19 21.90 -0.78
C GLN A 114 -1.76 20.65 0.01
N VAL A 115 -0.63 20.78 0.70
CA VAL A 115 -0.02 19.71 1.52
C VAL A 115 -0.99 19.25 2.61
N ASP A 116 -1.52 20.20 3.40
CA ASP A 116 -2.30 19.91 4.60
C ASP A 116 -3.55 19.08 4.31
N LYS A 117 -4.29 19.42 3.25
CA LYS A 117 -5.50 18.67 2.87
C LYS A 117 -5.16 17.29 2.32
N THR A 118 -4.03 17.15 1.62
CA THR A 118 -3.55 15.85 1.14
C THR A 118 -3.32 14.92 2.32
N PHE A 119 -2.50 15.36 3.28
CA PHE A 119 -2.20 14.61 4.49
C PHE A 119 -3.45 14.34 5.32
N PHE A 120 -4.36 15.30 5.45
CA PHE A 120 -5.59 15.11 6.20
C PHE A 120 -6.44 13.98 5.64
N HIS A 121 -6.68 13.96 4.33
CA HIS A 121 -7.51 12.92 3.72
C HIS A 121 -6.82 11.56 3.67
N GLU A 122 -5.53 11.53 3.36
CA GLU A 122 -4.73 10.30 3.34
C GLU A 122 -4.65 9.67 4.74
N ASN A 123 -4.30 10.44 5.78
CA ASN A 123 -4.25 9.94 7.15
C ASN A 123 -5.61 9.43 7.65
N ASN A 124 -6.71 10.14 7.35
CA ASN A 124 -8.05 9.66 7.72
C ASN A 124 -8.39 8.34 6.99
N GLY A 125 -8.00 8.24 5.72
CA GLY A 125 -8.12 7.00 4.95
C GLY A 125 -7.32 5.86 5.60
N PHE A 126 -6.10 6.15 6.04
CA PHE A 126 -5.25 5.21 6.75
C PHE A 126 -5.88 4.72 8.05
N TRP A 127 -6.36 5.61 8.92
CA TRP A 127 -7.05 5.24 10.17
C TRP A 127 -8.30 4.41 9.93
N VAL A 128 -9.15 4.81 8.97
CA VAL A 128 -10.33 4.03 8.61
C VAL A 128 -9.93 2.66 8.06
N GLY A 129 -8.87 2.60 7.25
CA GLY A 129 -8.36 1.35 6.72
C GLY A 129 -7.83 0.40 7.79
N ILE A 130 -7.22 0.89 8.88
CA ILE A 130 -6.88 0.06 10.06
C ILE A 130 -8.13 -0.57 10.66
N VAL A 131 -9.15 0.25 10.95
CA VAL A 131 -10.40 -0.23 11.56
C VAL A 131 -11.09 -1.25 10.65
N MET A 132 -11.21 -0.94 9.37
CA MET A 132 -11.79 -1.85 8.38
C MET A 132 -10.97 -3.11 8.21
N PHE A 133 -9.64 -3.03 8.28
CA PHE A 133 -8.78 -4.20 8.23
C PHE A 133 -9.08 -5.16 9.37
N PHE A 134 -9.09 -4.69 10.62
CA PHE A 134 -9.35 -5.57 11.76
C PHE A 134 -10.78 -6.12 11.77
N LEU A 135 -11.78 -5.31 11.45
CA LEU A 135 -13.17 -5.78 11.32
C LEU A 135 -13.30 -6.80 10.19
N GLY A 136 -12.78 -6.48 9.01
CA GLY A 136 -12.83 -7.33 7.82
C GLY A 136 -12.08 -8.65 8.02
N PHE A 137 -10.89 -8.60 8.61
CA PHE A 137 -10.15 -9.81 8.96
C PHE A 137 -10.87 -10.65 10.02
N THR A 138 -11.51 -10.03 11.02
CA THR A 138 -12.28 -10.77 12.04
C THR A 138 -13.48 -11.49 11.42
N LEU A 139 -14.16 -10.85 10.45
CA LEU A 139 -15.37 -11.40 9.84
C LEU A 139 -15.10 -12.39 8.69
N LEU A 140 -14.06 -12.15 7.88
CA LEU A 140 -13.79 -12.90 6.63
C LEU A 140 -12.44 -13.63 6.65
N GLY A 141 -11.59 -13.40 7.66
CA GLY A 141 -10.30 -14.05 7.84
C GLY A 141 -9.37 -13.86 6.65
N ARG A 142 -8.79 -14.98 6.19
CA ARG A 142 -7.81 -15.01 5.09
C ARG A 142 -8.38 -14.47 3.77
N GLN A 143 -9.69 -14.57 3.55
CA GLN A 143 -10.33 -14.04 2.34
C GLN A 143 -10.20 -12.51 2.26
N TYR A 144 -10.31 -11.80 3.39
CA TYR A 144 -10.12 -10.35 3.42
C TYR A 144 -8.69 -9.96 3.03
N VAL A 145 -7.71 -10.64 3.65
CA VAL A 145 -6.28 -10.43 3.39
C VAL A 145 -5.95 -10.68 1.92
N PHE A 146 -6.58 -11.69 1.30
CA PHE A 146 -6.37 -11.98 -0.11
C PHE A 146 -7.05 -10.95 -1.03
N TRP A 147 -8.34 -10.62 -0.85
CA TRP A 147 -9.10 -9.85 -1.84
C TRP A 147 -9.01 -8.33 -1.67
N MET A 148 -8.92 -7.83 -0.44
CA MET A 148 -9.03 -6.39 -0.17
C MET A 148 -7.88 -5.57 -0.82
N PRO A 149 -6.60 -5.99 -0.77
CA PRO A 149 -5.53 -5.29 -1.47
C PRO A 149 -5.78 -5.14 -2.98
N MET A 150 -6.29 -6.18 -3.63
CA MET A 150 -6.64 -6.13 -5.06
C MET A 150 -7.86 -5.26 -5.34
N ALA A 151 -8.89 -5.30 -4.50
CA ALA A 151 -10.07 -4.45 -4.67
C ALA A 151 -9.68 -2.97 -4.63
N LEU A 152 -8.87 -2.58 -3.64
CA LEU A 152 -8.40 -1.19 -3.45
C LEU A 152 -7.41 -0.76 -4.54
N ALA A 153 -6.46 -1.62 -4.91
CA ALA A 153 -5.57 -1.37 -6.04
C ALA A 153 -6.39 -1.18 -7.34
N GLY A 154 -7.38 -2.03 -7.57
CA GLY A 154 -8.32 -1.90 -8.69
C GLY A 154 -8.99 -0.54 -8.70
N MET A 155 -9.58 -0.12 -7.57
CA MET A 155 -10.21 1.20 -7.45
C MET A 155 -9.23 2.34 -7.76
N LEU A 156 -7.97 2.28 -7.31
CA LEU A 156 -6.95 3.29 -7.59
C LEU A 156 -6.50 3.32 -9.06
N LEU A 157 -6.47 2.16 -9.72
CA LEU A 157 -6.03 2.02 -11.11
C LEU A 157 -7.10 2.41 -12.15
N LEU A 158 -8.38 2.47 -11.76
CA LEU A 158 -9.47 2.89 -12.64
C LEU A 158 -9.30 4.36 -13.07
N LYS A 159 -8.71 4.58 -14.25
CA LYS A 159 -8.37 5.91 -14.82
C LYS A 159 -9.54 6.90 -14.81
N HIS A 160 -10.77 6.44 -15.06
CA HIS A 160 -11.96 7.28 -15.19
C HIS A 160 -12.45 7.91 -13.87
N LEU A 161 -11.96 7.43 -12.71
CA LEU A 161 -12.39 7.94 -11.42
C LEU A 161 -11.61 9.17 -10.97
N TRP A 162 -10.35 9.34 -11.43
CA TRP A 162 -9.37 10.17 -10.71
C TRP A 162 -8.76 11.33 -11.49
N ILE A 163 -8.65 11.27 -12.81
CA ILE A 163 -7.87 12.26 -13.58
C ILE A 163 -8.79 13.24 -14.33
N ILE A 164 -8.69 14.52 -13.97
CA ILE A 164 -8.89 15.65 -14.90
C ILE A 164 -7.48 16.02 -15.37
N GLY A 165 -7.14 15.80 -16.64
CA GLY A 165 -5.93 16.41 -17.23
C GLY A 165 -4.72 15.50 -17.52
N GLU A 166 -4.91 14.28 -18.05
CA GLU A 166 -3.84 13.57 -18.78
C GLU A 166 -3.72 14.09 -20.24
N LYS A 167 -4.05 15.36 -20.49
CA LYS A 167 -3.85 16.04 -21.77
C LYS A 167 -3.11 17.35 -21.54
N ASN A 168 -1.94 17.46 -22.16
CA ASN A 168 -1.05 18.61 -22.30
C ASN A 168 0.19 18.61 -21.39
N SER A 169 1.06 17.62 -21.59
CA SER A 169 2.51 17.89 -21.62
C SER A 169 3.00 17.43 -22.99
N ILE A 170 3.22 18.42 -23.87
CA ILE A 170 4.06 18.30 -25.07
C ILE A 170 5.49 18.05 -24.61
#